data_AF-A0A496ZU76-F1
#
_entry.id   AF-A0A496ZU76-F1
#
_cell.length_a   1.000
_cell.length_b   1.000
_cell.length_c   1.000
_cell.angle_alpha   90.00
_cell.angle_beta   90.00
_cell.angle_gamma   90.00
#
_symmetry.space_group_name_H-M   'P 1'
#
loop_
_entity.id
_entity.type
_entity.pdbx_description
1 polymer ?
#
loop_
_entity_poly.entity_id
_entity_poly.type
_entity_poly.pdbx_seq_one_letter_code
_entity_poly.pdbx_strand_id
1 'polypeptide(L)'
;MYVSAGISAGKMGWNSDAGSKINLGGSMKKIIVIVIILIAITLLAMRTEIVKRERAIVRTGPGSLFEIVAELAKGTSIDILDEEEGWLKMQHEEITGYVSRKVLKERKSGNDVFLKMGSQKTDLRISQHGMSAGVKGFAQKYTSKFKGAPDFFDYYAKYKLNPKEYKAFRKATYKGFNRRKNYKKIEIPAPRNRDFFTFQEEGIGIGIASGIASLGIDSNMALTDYINEVGNIVVEATDAYDINFKFFILDTDLVNGYACPGGIVFVTRGMLKAINNEAELACVLAHEIAHVARHHGMIELGERRNQVMAEDAFAEMDEEMEGFGIEQDETSKAVEEEMEQLSFQIFETLINGRLAEYEKEADELAVIYASRAGYDGRSLLQLLNRLKSTASQSTNEHYTQNQISERIQLVGSYLSRIELPNNLFKNKNRWNQRSRM
;
A
#
# COMPACT_ATOMS: atom_id res chain seq x y z
N MET A 1 93.71 10.92 -2.13
CA MET A 1 92.60 11.92 -2.08
C MET A 1 91.56 11.43 -1.08
N TYR A 2 90.84 12.35 -0.45
CA TYR A 2 89.96 12.13 0.72
C TYR A 2 88.51 11.74 0.32
N VAL A 3 87.83 10.95 1.19
CA VAL A 3 86.37 11.06 1.57
C VAL A 3 85.33 10.68 0.46
N SER A 4 84.16 10.02 0.68
CA SER A 4 83.43 9.51 1.86
C SER A 4 82.43 8.37 1.49
N ALA A 5 81.90 7.68 2.51
CA ALA A 5 80.75 6.74 2.59
C ALA A 5 79.52 7.01 1.67
N GLY A 6 78.60 6.07 1.41
CA GLY A 6 78.41 4.67 1.89
C GLY A 6 77.38 3.92 1.00
N ILE A 7 76.57 2.92 1.40
CA ILE A 7 76.21 2.28 2.69
C ILE A 7 75.95 0.75 2.47
N SER A 8 75.93 -0.03 3.56
CA SER A 8 75.57 -1.46 3.74
C SER A 8 74.53 -2.12 2.80
N ALA A 9 74.86 -3.35 2.34
CA ALA A 9 73.92 -4.38 1.91
C ALA A 9 74.15 -5.70 2.69
N GLY A 10 73.69 -5.74 3.94
CA GLY A 10 73.76 -6.94 4.79
C GLY A 10 72.69 -7.98 4.45
N LYS A 11 73.09 -9.23 4.13
CA LYS A 11 72.16 -10.36 3.96
C LYS A 11 71.49 -10.69 5.29
N MET A 12 70.19 -10.45 5.41
CA MET A 12 69.39 -10.90 6.56
C MET A 12 68.70 -12.22 6.23
N GLY A 13 69.11 -13.30 6.90
CA GLY A 13 68.50 -14.61 6.73
C GLY A 13 67.08 -14.65 7.26
N TRP A 14 66.16 -15.25 6.51
CA TRP A 14 64.81 -15.52 6.98
C TRP A 14 64.85 -16.61 8.06
N ASN A 15 64.65 -16.23 9.31
CA ASN A 15 64.53 -17.17 10.42
C ASN A 15 63.07 -17.61 10.57
N SER A 16 62.75 -18.80 10.07
CA SER A 16 61.38 -19.31 9.94
C SER A 16 60.81 -19.94 11.21
N ASP A 17 60.99 -19.28 12.37
CA ASP A 17 60.49 -19.78 13.66
C ASP A 17 59.96 -18.65 14.55
N ALA A 18 58.74 -18.21 14.25
CA ALA A 18 57.93 -17.34 15.10
C ALA A 18 56.46 -17.84 15.18
N GLY A 19 56.29 -19.16 15.14
CA GLY A 19 55.00 -19.82 15.32
C GLY A 19 54.57 -19.84 16.78
N SER A 20 54.18 -18.68 17.35
CA SER A 20 53.60 -18.59 18.70
C SER A 20 52.23 -19.27 18.73
N LYS A 21 52.23 -20.60 18.92
CA LYS A 21 51.00 -21.38 19.14
C LYS A 21 50.37 -20.94 20.46
N ILE A 22 49.44 -19.98 20.37
CA ILE A 22 48.61 -19.53 21.51
C ILE A 22 47.86 -20.75 22.03
N ASN A 23 48.36 -21.36 23.10
CA ASN A 23 47.83 -22.63 23.58
C ASN A 23 46.63 -22.38 24.50
N LEU A 24 45.53 -21.98 23.87
CA LEU A 24 44.26 -21.68 24.51
C LEU A 24 43.81 -22.90 25.36
N GLY A 25 43.48 -22.65 26.63
CA GLY A 25 43.01 -23.69 27.55
C GLY A 25 41.71 -24.35 27.06
N GLY A 26 41.43 -25.58 27.51
CA GLY A 26 40.31 -26.38 27.01
C GLY A 26 38.95 -25.68 27.02
N SER A 27 38.66 -24.90 28.07
CA SER A 27 37.43 -24.09 28.15
C SER A 27 37.41 -22.93 27.16
N MET A 28 38.56 -22.28 26.92
CA MET A 28 38.66 -21.15 25.99
C MET A 28 38.55 -21.61 24.53
N LYS A 29 39.10 -22.79 24.18
CA LYS A 29 38.85 -23.46 22.89
C LYS A 29 37.37 -23.81 22.72
N LYS A 30 36.69 -24.31 23.76
CA LYS A 30 35.24 -24.57 23.72
C LYS A 30 34.42 -23.29 23.52
N ILE A 31 34.76 -22.19 24.22
CA ILE A 31 34.09 -20.90 24.04
C ILE A 31 34.26 -20.39 22.62
N ILE A 32 35.47 -20.42 22.06
CA ILE A 32 35.74 -20.00 20.67
C ILE A 32 34.98 -20.88 19.67
N VAL A 33 34.93 -22.20 19.87
CA VAL A 33 34.12 -23.10 19.03
C VAL A 33 32.62 -22.79 19.15
N ILE A 34 32.10 -22.52 20.35
CA ILE A 34 30.69 -22.12 20.55
C ILE A 34 30.40 -20.77 19.88
N VAL A 35 31.30 -19.79 19.96
CA VAL A 35 31.16 -18.48 19.30
C VAL A 35 31.24 -18.64 17.77
N ILE A 36 32.16 -19.44 17.25
CA ILE A 36 32.24 -19.74 15.81
C ILE A 36 30.98 -20.49 15.34
N ILE A 37 30.46 -21.44 16.12
CA ILE A 37 29.21 -22.13 15.81
C ILE A 37 28.02 -21.18 15.86
N LEU A 38 27.93 -20.27 16.84
CA LEU A 38 26.89 -19.24 16.89
C LEU A 38 26.96 -18.29 15.69
N ILE A 39 28.16 -17.79 15.36
CA ILE A 39 28.40 -16.93 14.19
C ILE A 39 28.06 -17.68 12.89
N ALA A 40 28.45 -18.96 12.77
CA ALA A 40 28.10 -19.80 11.64
C ALA A 40 26.59 -20.06 11.56
N ILE A 41 25.90 -20.31 12.68
CA ILE A 41 24.44 -20.45 12.74
C ILE A 41 23.75 -19.15 12.31
N THR A 42 24.25 -17.97 12.73
CA THR A 42 23.69 -16.69 12.27
C THR A 42 23.96 -16.43 10.78
N LEU A 43 25.14 -16.80 10.26
CA LEU A 43 25.46 -16.70 8.82
C LEU A 43 24.68 -17.72 7.97
N LEU A 44 24.35 -18.90 8.52
CA LEU A 44 23.51 -19.93 7.90
C LEU A 44 22.01 -19.62 7.99
N ALA A 45 21.60 -18.66 8.83
CA ALA A 45 20.22 -18.23 8.99
C ALA A 45 19.82 -17.10 8.01
N MET A 46 20.79 -16.42 7.37
CA MET A 46 20.52 -15.39 6.37
C MET A 46 19.98 -16.03 5.08
N ARG A 47 18.65 -16.12 4.99
CA ARG A 47 17.94 -16.59 3.81
C ARG A 47 17.79 -15.44 2.81
N THR A 48 18.44 -15.54 1.67
CA THR A 48 18.23 -14.59 0.57
C THR A 48 16.94 -14.91 -0.19
N GLU A 49 16.04 -13.94 -0.31
CA GLU A 49 14.85 -13.99 -1.18
C GLU A 49 15.04 -13.02 -2.37
N ILE A 50 14.23 -13.19 -3.42
CA ILE A 50 14.28 -12.36 -4.64
C ILE A 50 12.94 -11.67 -4.85
N VAL A 51 12.97 -10.37 -5.20
CA VAL A 51 11.78 -9.61 -5.61
C VAL A 51 11.21 -10.18 -6.91
N LYS A 52 9.91 -10.51 -6.93
CA LYS A 52 9.24 -11.15 -8.09
C LYS A 52 8.26 -10.25 -8.85
N ARG A 53 7.74 -9.20 -8.21
CA ARG A 53 6.95 -8.12 -8.84
C ARG A 53 7.88 -7.11 -9.50
N GLU A 54 7.33 -6.25 -10.37
CA GLU A 54 8.11 -5.15 -11.00
C GLU A 54 8.69 -4.19 -9.95
N ARG A 55 7.88 -3.81 -8.96
CA ARG A 55 8.25 -2.93 -7.84
C ARG A 55 7.94 -3.60 -6.49
N ALA A 56 8.77 -3.35 -5.48
CA ALA A 56 8.57 -3.81 -4.11
C ALA A 56 8.90 -2.69 -3.10
N ILE A 57 7.89 -2.28 -2.32
CA ILE A 57 8.03 -1.20 -1.35
C ILE A 57 8.61 -1.72 -0.03
N VAL A 58 9.70 -1.09 0.42
CA VAL A 58 10.33 -1.30 1.73
C VAL A 58 9.83 -0.22 2.69
N ARG A 59 9.41 -0.60 3.89
CA ARG A 59 8.78 0.27 4.89
C ARG A 59 9.51 0.23 6.24
N THR A 60 9.28 1.24 7.09
CA THR A 60 9.88 1.33 8.44
C THR A 60 9.34 0.29 9.43
N GLY A 61 8.24 -0.39 9.12
CA GLY A 61 7.62 -1.42 9.96
C GLY A 61 6.72 -2.40 9.19
N PRO A 62 6.25 -3.48 9.85
CA PRO A 62 5.51 -4.57 9.23
C PRO A 62 4.03 -4.21 8.94
N GLY A 63 3.79 -3.44 7.88
CA GLY A 63 2.45 -3.04 7.44
C GLY A 63 2.49 -1.91 6.41
N SER A 64 1.43 -1.76 5.60
CA SER A 64 1.31 -0.66 4.63
C SER A 64 1.20 0.73 5.28
N LEU A 65 0.68 0.78 6.52
CA LEU A 65 0.57 1.98 7.36
C LEU A 65 1.92 2.58 7.81
N PHE A 66 3.03 1.87 7.62
CA PHE A 66 4.37 2.36 7.95
C PHE A 66 4.99 3.14 6.80
N GLU A 67 5.81 4.14 7.12
CA GLU A 67 6.47 5.02 6.14
C GLU A 67 7.35 4.24 5.15
N ILE A 68 7.39 4.71 3.90
CA ILE A 68 8.24 4.15 2.85
C ILE A 68 9.69 4.56 3.11
N VAL A 69 10.59 3.60 2.93
CA VAL A 69 12.06 3.76 3.03
C VAL A 69 12.70 3.69 1.65
N ALA A 70 12.27 2.75 0.80
CA ALA A 70 12.81 2.54 -0.54
C ALA A 70 11.86 1.76 -1.45
N GLU A 71 12.11 1.81 -2.75
CA GLU A 71 11.56 0.90 -3.75
C GLU A 71 12.67 -0.02 -4.28
N LEU A 72 12.36 -1.31 -4.41
CA LEU A 72 13.25 -2.32 -5.01
C LEU A 72 12.67 -2.79 -6.34
N ALA A 73 13.55 -2.92 -7.33
CA ALA A 73 13.21 -3.48 -8.63
C ALA A 73 13.01 -5.01 -8.59
N LYS A 74 12.38 -5.54 -9.63
CA LYS A 74 12.30 -6.97 -9.90
C LYS A 74 13.68 -7.61 -10.01
N GLY A 75 13.87 -8.77 -9.39
CA GLY A 75 15.13 -9.49 -9.42
C GLY A 75 16.13 -9.12 -8.33
N THR A 76 15.95 -7.98 -7.64
CA THR A 76 16.79 -7.59 -6.50
C THR A 76 16.82 -8.71 -5.46
N SER A 77 18.03 -9.14 -5.10
CA SER A 77 18.28 -10.14 -4.07
C SER A 77 18.44 -9.46 -2.72
N ILE A 78 17.66 -9.88 -1.72
CA ILE A 78 17.64 -9.27 -0.39
C ILE A 78 17.84 -10.34 0.68
N ASP A 79 18.56 -9.99 1.75
CA ASP A 79 18.76 -10.90 2.87
C ASP A 79 17.66 -10.71 3.91
N ILE A 80 17.01 -11.81 4.29
CA ILE A 80 15.91 -11.81 5.26
C ILE A 80 16.49 -11.99 6.67
N LEU A 81 16.11 -11.06 7.56
CA LEU A 81 16.52 -11.02 8.96
C LEU A 81 15.47 -11.62 9.91
N ASP A 82 14.18 -11.41 9.63
CA ASP A 82 13.05 -11.85 10.49
C ASP A 82 11.72 -11.88 9.71
N GLU A 83 10.69 -12.55 10.24
CA GLU A 83 9.32 -12.55 9.68
C GLU A 83 8.26 -12.26 10.75
N GLU A 84 7.57 -11.12 10.63
CA GLU A 84 6.41 -10.80 11.46
C GLU A 84 5.12 -10.70 10.62
N GLU A 85 4.16 -11.57 10.91
CA GLU A 85 2.77 -11.53 10.39
C GLU A 85 2.59 -11.52 8.86
N GLY A 86 3.61 -11.89 8.09
CA GLY A 86 3.62 -11.88 6.61
C GLY A 86 4.40 -10.70 6.01
N TRP A 87 5.04 -9.90 6.84
CA TRP A 87 6.09 -8.95 6.47
C TRP A 87 7.44 -9.49 6.90
N LEU A 88 8.45 -9.23 6.09
CA LEU A 88 9.81 -9.72 6.27
C LEU A 88 10.71 -8.53 6.55
N LYS A 89 11.41 -8.58 7.69
CA LYS A 89 12.51 -7.66 7.94
C LYS A 89 13.66 -8.05 7.03
N MET A 90 14.15 -7.10 6.26
CA MET A 90 15.18 -7.32 5.24
C MET A 90 16.35 -6.35 5.42
N GLN A 91 17.48 -6.75 4.86
CA GLN A 91 18.63 -5.88 4.62
C GLN A 91 19.09 -6.03 3.17
N HIS A 92 19.44 -4.91 2.54
CA HIS A 92 20.08 -4.85 1.25
C HIS A 92 20.95 -3.58 1.20
N GLU A 93 22.26 -3.76 1.00
CA GLU A 93 23.27 -2.70 1.18
C GLU A 93 23.11 -2.01 2.55
N GLU A 94 23.06 -0.68 2.58
CA GLU A 94 22.82 0.15 3.76
C GLU A 94 21.34 0.17 4.21
N ILE A 95 20.40 -0.29 3.38
CA ILE A 95 18.96 -0.22 3.66
C ILE A 95 18.51 -1.40 4.50
N THR A 96 17.87 -1.11 5.63
CA THR A 96 17.15 -2.07 6.47
C THR A 96 15.69 -1.62 6.61
N GLY A 97 14.75 -2.54 6.41
CA GLY A 97 13.32 -2.24 6.53
C GLY A 97 12.45 -3.49 6.48
N TYR A 98 11.17 -3.31 6.17
CA TYR A 98 10.17 -4.38 6.07
C TYR A 98 9.54 -4.41 4.68
N VAL A 99 9.45 -5.60 4.09
CA VAL A 99 8.84 -5.84 2.77
C VAL A 99 7.82 -6.97 2.89
N SER A 100 6.75 -6.94 2.08
CA SER A 100 5.72 -7.97 2.16
C SER A 100 6.20 -9.32 1.63
N ARG A 101 5.92 -10.43 2.34
CA ARG A 101 6.15 -11.79 1.82
C ARG A 101 5.42 -12.04 0.49
N LYS A 102 4.33 -11.32 0.20
CA LYS A 102 3.58 -11.46 -1.05
C LYS A 102 4.39 -11.04 -2.28
N VAL A 103 5.36 -10.11 -2.19
CA VAL A 103 6.17 -9.65 -3.36
C VAL A 103 7.46 -10.44 -3.61
N LEU A 104 7.78 -11.42 -2.74
CA LEU A 104 9.02 -12.17 -2.79
C LEU A 104 8.84 -13.62 -3.25
N LYS A 105 9.95 -14.24 -3.67
CA LYS A 105 10.10 -15.68 -3.92
C LYS A 105 11.43 -16.17 -3.36
N GLU A 106 11.47 -17.44 -2.97
CA GLU A 106 12.72 -18.10 -2.58
C GLU A 106 13.71 -18.18 -3.75
N ARG A 107 14.98 -17.89 -3.45
CA ARG A 107 16.08 -18.17 -4.37
C ARG A 107 16.35 -19.68 -4.35
N LYS A 108 16.06 -20.37 -5.46
CA LYS A 108 16.45 -21.79 -5.60
C LYS A 108 17.97 -21.90 -5.57
N SER A 109 18.49 -22.85 -4.79
CA SER A 109 19.93 -23.13 -4.67
C SER A 109 20.45 -23.82 -5.93
N GLY A 110 20.74 -23.04 -6.98
CA GLY A 110 21.62 -23.41 -8.08
C GLY A 110 23.07 -22.98 -7.79
N ASN A 111 24.04 -23.53 -8.52
CA ASN A 111 25.49 -23.34 -8.30
C ASN A 111 26.03 -21.93 -8.65
N ASP A 112 25.23 -20.87 -8.46
CA ASP A 112 25.52 -19.49 -8.83
C ASP A 112 26.24 -18.69 -7.72
N VAL A 113 27.21 -19.33 -7.07
CA VAL A 113 28.12 -18.67 -6.10
C VAL A 113 28.94 -17.57 -6.80
N PHE A 114 29.16 -17.68 -8.11
CA PHE A 114 29.87 -16.69 -8.93
C PHE A 114 29.07 -15.43 -9.29
N LEU A 115 27.75 -15.39 -9.09
CA LEU A 115 26.93 -14.20 -9.40
C LEU A 115 27.03 -13.07 -8.36
N LYS A 116 27.88 -13.21 -7.32
CA LYS A 116 28.23 -12.12 -6.40
C LYS A 116 29.25 -11.09 -6.94
N MET A 117 29.73 -11.24 -8.17
CA MET A 117 30.76 -10.37 -8.77
C MET A 117 30.36 -9.72 -10.11
N GLY A 118 29.06 -9.72 -10.46
CA GLY A 118 28.63 -9.28 -11.79
C GLY A 118 27.19 -8.77 -11.89
N SER A 119 26.84 -7.75 -11.10
CA SER A 119 25.70 -6.86 -11.44
C SER A 119 26.11 -5.41 -11.24
N GLN A 120 26.38 -4.72 -12.35
CA GLN A 120 26.51 -3.27 -12.41
C GLN A 120 25.22 -2.67 -12.99
N LYS A 121 24.27 -2.41 -12.12
CA LYS A 121 23.40 -1.22 -12.13
C LYS A 121 22.84 -1.09 -10.71
N THR A 122 22.67 0.13 -10.24
CA THR A 122 22.10 0.39 -8.91
C THR A 122 20.61 0.12 -8.95
N ASP A 123 20.20 -1.11 -8.59
CA ASP A 123 18.80 -1.58 -8.55
C ASP A 123 17.96 -0.94 -7.42
N LEU A 124 18.52 0.05 -6.73
CA LEU A 124 18.01 0.69 -5.52
C LEU A 124 17.40 2.06 -5.85
N ARG A 125 16.07 2.14 -5.93
CA ARG A 125 15.37 3.42 -6.04
C ARG A 125 15.15 3.96 -4.62
N ILE A 126 16.11 4.75 -4.16
CA ILE A 126 16.01 5.44 -2.87
C ILE A 126 14.87 6.46 -2.96
N SER A 127 13.79 6.19 -2.23
CA SER A 127 12.75 7.17 -1.99
C SER A 127 13.37 8.37 -1.26
N GLN A 128 13.35 9.56 -1.87
CA GLN A 128 13.22 10.75 -1.02
C GLN A 128 11.98 10.54 -0.15
N HIS A 129 12.06 10.90 1.12
CA HIS A 129 11.08 10.55 2.14
C HIS A 129 9.66 10.94 1.68
N GLY A 130 8.67 10.07 1.94
CA GLY A 130 7.34 10.03 1.30
C GLY A 130 6.74 11.37 0.84
N MET A 131 6.27 11.36 -0.41
CA MET A 131 5.85 12.51 -1.25
C MET A 131 7.01 13.44 -1.64
N SER A 132 7.36 13.44 -2.94
CA SER A 132 8.35 14.37 -3.48
C SER A 132 7.89 15.83 -3.35
N ALA A 133 8.86 16.76 -3.40
CA ALA A 133 8.54 18.19 -3.43
C ALA A 133 7.63 18.58 -4.61
N GLY A 134 7.76 17.88 -5.75
CA GLY A 134 6.88 18.03 -6.92
C GLY A 134 5.44 17.64 -6.63
N VAL A 135 5.20 16.48 -6.02
CA VAL A 135 3.86 16.03 -5.60
C VAL A 135 3.20 17.05 -4.66
N LYS A 136 3.95 17.59 -3.69
CA LYS A 136 3.44 18.64 -2.80
C LYS A 136 3.13 19.94 -3.54
N GLY A 137 4.01 20.40 -4.43
CA GLY A 137 3.80 21.60 -5.23
C GLY A 137 2.58 21.50 -6.13
N PHE A 138 2.42 20.36 -6.81
CA PHE A 138 1.25 20.03 -7.62
C PHE A 138 -0.03 20.07 -6.79
N ALA A 139 -0.07 19.38 -5.65
CA ALA A 139 -1.24 19.36 -4.79
C ALA A 139 -1.65 20.77 -4.32
N GLN A 140 -0.69 21.62 -3.93
CA GLN A 140 -0.95 23.00 -3.51
C GLN A 140 -1.47 23.89 -4.66
N LYS A 141 -0.90 23.74 -5.87
CA LYS A 141 -1.32 24.43 -7.10
C LYS A 141 -2.75 24.03 -7.49
N TYR A 142 -3.03 22.72 -7.52
CA TYR A 142 -4.37 22.17 -7.82
C TYR A 142 -5.41 22.66 -6.81
N THR A 143 -5.12 22.55 -5.52
CA THR A 143 -6.00 23.02 -4.43
C THR A 143 -6.35 24.50 -4.58
N SER A 144 -5.35 25.35 -4.89
CA SER A 144 -5.57 26.78 -5.11
C SER A 144 -6.41 27.08 -6.35
N LYS A 145 -6.22 26.33 -7.44
CA LYS A 145 -6.94 26.53 -8.72
C LYS A 145 -8.41 26.12 -8.63
N PHE A 146 -8.69 24.99 -7.98
CA PHE A 146 -10.02 24.39 -7.89
C PHE A 146 -10.78 24.71 -6.58
N LYS A 147 -10.26 25.63 -5.76
CA LYS A 147 -10.83 25.99 -4.43
C LYS A 147 -11.00 24.78 -3.50
N GLY A 148 -10.06 23.84 -3.56
CA GLY A 148 -10.00 22.72 -2.64
C GLY A 148 -9.71 23.17 -1.20
N ALA A 149 -9.77 22.24 -0.24
CA ALA A 149 -9.42 22.52 1.15
C ALA A 149 -7.89 22.71 1.32
N PRO A 150 -7.39 23.93 1.59
CA PRO A 150 -5.95 24.23 1.60
C PRO A 150 -5.18 23.45 2.67
N ASP A 151 -5.81 23.22 3.82
CA ASP A 151 -5.21 22.52 4.96
C ASP A 151 -5.31 20.99 4.85
N PHE A 152 -6.03 20.44 3.87
CA PHE A 152 -6.21 18.99 3.75
C PHE A 152 -4.91 18.26 3.46
N PHE A 153 -4.00 18.82 2.64
CA PHE A 153 -2.67 18.25 2.41
C PHE A 153 -1.91 18.05 3.73
N ASP A 154 -1.91 19.10 4.56
CA ASP A 154 -1.22 19.12 5.85
C ASP A 154 -1.87 18.14 6.84
N TYR A 155 -3.19 18.06 6.86
CA TYR A 155 -3.95 17.09 7.64
C TYR A 155 -3.65 15.64 7.20
N TYR A 156 -3.71 15.34 5.90
CA TYR A 156 -3.34 14.05 5.33
C TYR A 156 -1.90 13.64 5.69
N ALA A 157 -0.94 14.56 5.57
CA ALA A 157 0.47 14.32 5.86
C ALA A 157 0.72 14.08 7.37
N LYS A 158 0.01 14.80 8.24
CA LYS A 158 0.10 14.66 9.71
C LYS A 158 -0.64 13.42 10.24
N TYR A 159 -1.72 12.98 9.57
CA TYR A 159 -2.50 11.84 10.01
C TYR A 159 -1.71 10.52 9.91
N LYS A 160 -1.58 9.84 11.05
CA LYS A 160 -0.93 8.53 11.20
C LYS A 160 -1.74 7.67 12.16
N LEU A 161 -2.28 6.56 11.66
CA LEU A 161 -2.95 5.57 12.51
C LEU A 161 -1.94 4.96 13.49
N ASN A 162 -2.23 4.97 14.78
CA ASN A 162 -1.32 4.48 15.82
C ASN A 162 -1.07 2.96 15.68
N PRO A 163 0.16 2.51 15.37
CA PRO A 163 0.44 1.09 15.09
C PRO A 163 0.16 0.17 16.28
N LYS A 164 0.30 0.66 17.51
CA LYS A 164 0.04 -0.11 18.74
C LYS A 164 -1.45 -0.35 18.94
N GLU A 165 -2.26 0.67 18.70
CA GLU A 165 -3.73 0.60 18.80
C GLU A 165 -4.30 -0.24 17.67
N TYR A 166 -3.84 -0.04 16.43
CA TYR A 166 -4.21 -0.89 15.30
C TYR A 166 -3.88 -2.37 15.55
N LYS A 167 -2.68 -2.69 16.06
CA LYS A 167 -2.30 -4.07 16.42
C LYS A 167 -3.21 -4.66 17.51
N ALA A 168 -3.65 -3.85 18.48
CA ALA A 168 -4.60 -4.27 19.51
C ALA A 168 -6.01 -4.49 18.93
N PHE A 169 -6.52 -3.56 18.11
CA PHE A 169 -7.80 -3.66 17.42
C PHE A 169 -7.85 -4.92 16.55
N ARG A 170 -6.83 -5.14 15.72
CA ARG A 170 -6.70 -6.29 14.84
C ARG A 170 -6.64 -7.61 15.61
N LYS A 171 -5.91 -7.66 16.73
CA LYS A 171 -5.89 -8.83 17.63
C LYS A 171 -7.28 -9.09 18.25
N ALA A 172 -8.05 -8.06 18.57
CA ALA A 172 -9.41 -8.19 19.07
C ALA A 172 -10.38 -8.66 17.98
N THR A 173 -10.31 -8.10 16.77
CA THR A 173 -11.13 -8.49 15.60
C THR A 173 -10.95 -9.98 15.27
N TYR A 174 -9.70 -10.45 15.22
CA TYR A 174 -9.39 -11.84 14.87
C TYR A 174 -9.38 -12.81 16.06
N LYS A 175 -9.90 -12.43 17.24
CA LYS A 175 -9.91 -13.30 18.43
C LYS A 175 -10.75 -14.57 18.18
N GLY A 176 -10.08 -15.72 18.09
CA GLY A 176 -10.72 -17.01 17.79
C GLY A 176 -10.97 -17.25 16.29
N PHE A 177 -10.47 -16.40 15.40
CA PHE A 177 -10.70 -16.49 13.96
C PHE A 177 -9.40 -16.70 13.18
N ASN A 178 -9.39 -17.70 12.28
CA ASN A 178 -8.22 -18.03 11.47
C ASN A 178 -8.32 -17.41 10.06
N ARG A 179 -7.85 -16.17 9.91
CA ARG A 179 -7.86 -15.45 8.61
C ARG A 179 -7.14 -16.18 7.47
N ARG A 180 -6.06 -16.92 7.78
CA ARG A 180 -5.30 -17.70 6.78
C ARG A 180 -6.16 -18.80 6.13
N LYS A 181 -7.21 -19.27 6.81
CA LYS A 181 -8.20 -20.21 6.25
C LYS A 181 -9.14 -19.52 5.25
N ASN A 182 -9.54 -18.27 5.49
CA ASN A 182 -10.38 -17.50 4.57
C ASN A 182 -9.61 -17.11 3.29
N TYR A 183 -8.36 -16.66 3.43
CA TYR A 183 -7.53 -16.27 2.27
C TYR A 183 -7.32 -17.40 1.26
N LYS A 184 -7.44 -18.67 1.68
CA LYS A 184 -7.37 -19.87 0.83
C LYS A 184 -8.73 -20.35 0.29
N LYS A 185 -9.84 -19.85 0.82
CA LYS A 185 -11.20 -20.28 0.47
C LYS A 185 -11.89 -19.33 -0.51
N ILE A 186 -11.54 -18.05 -0.44
CA ILE A 186 -12.16 -16.98 -1.21
C ILE A 186 -11.01 -16.35 -2.00
N GLU A 187 -10.90 -16.67 -3.28
CA GLU A 187 -9.84 -16.15 -4.14
C GLU A 187 -10.15 -14.72 -4.58
N ILE A 188 -9.12 -13.97 -4.99
CA ILE A 188 -9.29 -12.68 -5.66
C ILE A 188 -9.12 -12.95 -7.15
N PRO A 189 -10.05 -12.51 -8.02
CA PRO A 189 -9.85 -12.53 -9.47
C PRO A 189 -8.53 -11.85 -9.86
N ALA A 190 -7.87 -12.29 -10.93
CA ALA A 190 -6.68 -11.58 -11.41
C ALA A 190 -6.98 -10.08 -11.68
N PRO A 191 -6.03 -9.16 -11.46
CA PRO A 191 -6.15 -7.79 -11.96
C PRO A 191 -6.16 -7.79 -13.50
N ARG A 192 -6.78 -6.78 -14.13
CA ARG A 192 -6.89 -6.70 -15.60
C ARG A 192 -5.52 -6.50 -16.26
N ASN A 193 -4.85 -5.36 -16.01
CA ASN A 193 -3.64 -4.94 -16.73
C ASN A 193 -2.42 -4.57 -15.84
N ARG A 194 -2.63 -4.07 -14.62
CA ARG A 194 -1.59 -3.48 -13.74
C ARG A 194 -1.73 -4.00 -12.30
N ASP A 195 -0.62 -4.21 -11.59
CA ASP A 195 -0.61 -4.70 -10.18
C ASP A 195 0.33 -3.92 -9.23
N PHE A 196 0.77 -2.72 -9.66
CA PHE A 196 1.62 -1.80 -8.92
C PHE A 196 1.11 -0.36 -9.03
N PHE A 197 1.47 0.48 -8.07
CA PHE A 197 1.09 1.89 -8.00
C PHE A 197 2.32 2.78 -8.16
N THR A 198 2.16 4.02 -8.65
CA THR A 198 3.28 4.98 -8.80
C THR A 198 3.06 6.29 -8.05
N PHE A 199 4.14 7.03 -7.79
CA PHE A 199 4.11 8.29 -7.04
C PHE A 199 3.29 9.39 -7.74
N GLN A 200 3.17 9.28 -9.07
CA GLN A 200 2.37 10.09 -9.95
C GLN A 200 0.87 9.86 -9.67
N GLU A 201 0.42 8.60 -9.59
CA GLU A 201 -0.94 8.26 -9.14
C GLU A 201 -1.20 8.76 -7.70
N GLU A 202 -0.23 8.65 -6.80
CA GLU A 202 -0.36 9.20 -5.43
C GLU A 202 -0.53 10.73 -5.45
N GLY A 203 0.27 11.46 -6.24
CA GLY A 203 0.20 12.92 -6.33
C GLY A 203 -1.09 13.45 -6.96
N ILE A 204 -1.56 12.79 -8.02
CA ILE A 204 -2.88 13.02 -8.63
C ILE A 204 -3.98 12.75 -7.60
N GLY A 205 -3.89 11.62 -6.88
CA GLY A 205 -4.80 11.25 -5.81
C GLY A 205 -4.91 12.31 -4.71
N ILE A 206 -3.79 12.88 -4.29
CA ILE A 206 -3.74 13.97 -3.30
C ILE A 206 -4.39 15.25 -3.84
N GLY A 207 -4.12 15.64 -5.08
CA GLY A 207 -4.75 16.82 -5.72
C GLY A 207 -6.27 16.71 -5.76
N ILE A 208 -6.78 15.58 -6.26
CA ILE A 208 -8.21 15.24 -6.28
C ILE A 208 -8.79 15.23 -4.86
N ALA A 209 -8.09 14.62 -3.90
CA ALA A 209 -8.54 14.53 -2.52
C ALA A 209 -8.69 15.90 -1.84
N SER A 210 -7.79 16.86 -2.10
CA SER A 210 -7.96 18.25 -1.65
C SER A 210 -9.21 18.91 -2.27
N GLY A 211 -9.55 18.58 -3.51
CA GLY A 211 -10.80 19.00 -4.15
C GLY A 211 -12.02 18.45 -3.42
N ILE A 212 -12.08 17.13 -3.19
CA ILE A 212 -13.18 16.45 -2.48
C ILE A 212 -13.30 16.93 -1.02
N ALA A 213 -12.17 17.18 -0.36
CA ALA A 213 -12.12 17.71 1.01
C ALA A 213 -12.74 19.11 1.16
N SER A 214 -12.97 19.86 0.07
CA SER A 214 -13.74 21.12 0.11
C SER A 214 -15.20 20.95 0.56
N LEU A 215 -15.74 19.71 0.49
CA LEU A 215 -17.04 19.34 1.06
C LEU A 215 -17.06 19.34 2.60
N GLY A 216 -15.90 19.59 3.24
CA GLY A 216 -15.73 19.62 4.69
C GLY A 216 -15.26 18.28 5.25
N ILE A 217 -14.25 18.31 6.13
CA ILE A 217 -13.77 17.14 6.87
C ILE A 217 -14.44 17.12 8.25
N ASP A 218 -15.00 15.97 8.63
CA ASP A 218 -15.54 15.75 9.96
C ASP A 218 -14.41 15.73 11.00
N SER A 219 -14.57 16.46 12.11
CA SER A 219 -13.53 16.63 13.12
C SER A 219 -13.42 15.47 14.13
N ASN A 220 -14.26 14.43 14.01
CA ASN A 220 -14.24 13.28 14.90
C ASN A 220 -13.06 12.34 14.60
N MET A 221 -11.93 12.61 15.25
CA MET A 221 -10.73 11.78 15.15
C MET A 221 -10.95 10.34 15.65
N ALA A 222 -11.75 10.12 16.69
CA ALA A 222 -11.99 8.77 17.23
C ALA A 222 -12.77 7.88 16.24
N LEU A 223 -13.73 8.45 15.52
CA LEU A 223 -14.45 7.77 14.44
C LEU A 223 -13.57 7.62 13.19
N THR A 224 -12.73 8.62 12.88
CA THR A 224 -11.74 8.57 11.79
C THR A 224 -10.73 7.44 12.01
N ASP A 225 -10.14 7.33 13.21
CA ASP A 225 -9.24 6.25 13.59
C ASP A 225 -9.94 4.89 13.46
N TYR A 226 -11.21 4.79 13.91
CA TYR A 226 -11.98 3.55 13.82
C TYR A 226 -12.31 3.12 12.38
N ILE A 227 -12.63 4.05 11.46
CA ILE A 227 -12.80 3.66 10.04
C ILE A 227 -11.45 3.27 9.41
N ASN A 228 -10.33 3.87 9.83
CA ASN A 228 -8.99 3.45 9.40
C ASN A 228 -8.60 2.07 9.95
N GLU A 229 -8.96 1.77 11.21
CA GLU A 229 -8.81 0.45 11.83
C GLU A 229 -9.57 -0.63 11.05
N VAL A 230 -10.82 -0.37 10.65
CA VAL A 230 -11.63 -1.31 9.87
C VAL A 230 -11.13 -1.41 8.42
N GLY A 231 -10.85 -0.28 7.77
CA GLY A 231 -10.38 -0.22 6.40
C GLY A 231 -9.03 -0.92 6.19
N ASN A 232 -8.06 -0.69 7.07
CA ASN A 232 -6.75 -1.37 6.96
C ASN A 232 -6.84 -2.89 7.21
N ILE A 233 -7.79 -3.36 8.02
CA ILE A 233 -8.08 -4.80 8.13
C ILE A 233 -8.58 -5.38 6.79
N VAL A 234 -9.35 -4.61 6.02
CA VAL A 234 -9.80 -5.01 4.67
C VAL A 234 -8.63 -4.99 3.69
N VAL A 235 -7.82 -3.93 3.67
CA VAL A 235 -6.62 -3.77 2.81
C VAL A 235 -5.63 -4.93 2.96
N GLU A 236 -5.34 -5.40 4.19
CA GLU A 236 -4.47 -6.58 4.40
C GLU A 236 -4.94 -7.84 3.64
N ALA A 237 -6.24 -7.94 3.37
CA ALA A 237 -6.88 -9.08 2.70
C ALA A 237 -6.91 -8.97 1.17
N THR A 238 -6.60 -7.81 0.57
CA THR A 238 -6.67 -7.57 -0.88
C THR A 238 -5.35 -7.87 -1.61
N ASP A 239 -5.35 -7.59 -2.91
CA ASP A 239 -4.22 -7.47 -3.84
C ASP A 239 -3.47 -6.13 -3.69
N ALA A 240 -4.15 -5.08 -3.22
CA ALA A 240 -3.63 -3.73 -2.89
C ALA A 240 -3.09 -3.57 -1.43
N TYR A 241 -2.62 -4.67 -0.83
CA TYR A 241 -2.20 -4.75 0.58
C TYR A 241 -0.93 -3.95 0.92
N ASP A 242 -0.22 -3.46 -0.10
CA ASP A 242 1.02 -2.70 -0.04
C ASP A 242 0.79 -1.18 -0.21
N ILE A 243 -0.43 -0.74 -0.55
CA ILE A 243 -0.83 0.68 -0.57
C ILE A 243 -1.11 1.20 0.84
N ASN A 244 -0.66 2.42 1.14
CA ASN A 244 -0.94 3.13 2.39
C ASN A 244 -2.31 3.80 2.35
N PHE A 245 -3.39 3.01 2.47
CA PHE A 245 -4.74 3.57 2.49
C PHE A 245 -5.00 4.44 3.73
N LYS A 246 -5.57 5.62 3.51
CA LYS A 246 -6.09 6.49 4.56
C LYS A 246 -7.56 6.82 4.27
N PHE A 247 -8.37 6.69 5.31
CA PHE A 247 -9.81 6.86 5.25
C PHE A 247 -10.23 8.13 6.00
N PHE A 248 -11.04 8.97 5.38
CA PHE A 248 -11.48 10.25 5.96
C PHE A 248 -13.01 10.37 5.89
N ILE A 249 -13.56 11.22 6.74
CA ILE A 249 -15.00 11.42 6.85
C ILE A 249 -15.35 12.81 6.31
N LEU A 250 -16.33 12.88 5.41
CA LEU A 250 -16.86 14.15 4.91
C LEU A 250 -18.05 14.62 5.75
N ASP A 251 -18.04 15.91 6.10
CA ASP A 251 -19.12 16.60 6.83
C ASP A 251 -20.30 16.91 5.89
N THR A 252 -20.96 15.86 5.42
CA THR A 252 -22.17 15.97 4.60
C THR A 252 -23.13 14.82 4.86
N ASP A 253 -24.41 15.14 4.83
CA ASP A 253 -25.52 14.20 5.02
C ASP A 253 -25.92 13.49 3.71
N LEU A 254 -25.33 13.86 2.58
CA LEU A 254 -25.38 13.05 1.36
C LEU A 254 -24.81 11.65 1.65
N VAL A 255 -25.44 10.59 1.13
CA VAL A 255 -24.91 9.22 1.22
C VAL A 255 -23.93 9.01 0.08
N ASN A 256 -22.62 9.01 0.33
CA ASN A 256 -21.63 8.73 -0.70
C ASN A 256 -20.31 8.12 -0.15
N GLY A 257 -19.50 7.63 -1.07
CA GLY A 257 -18.08 7.30 -0.88
C GLY A 257 -17.27 7.85 -2.06
N TYR A 258 -15.97 8.07 -1.87
CA TYR A 258 -15.06 8.47 -2.94
C TYR A 258 -13.71 7.76 -2.79
N ALA A 259 -13.23 7.17 -3.87
CA ALA A 259 -11.95 6.46 -3.94
C ALA A 259 -10.96 7.21 -4.84
N CYS A 260 -10.07 8.01 -4.25
CA CYS A 260 -8.99 8.65 -4.99
C CYS A 260 -7.85 7.65 -5.28
N PRO A 261 -7.09 7.86 -6.36
CA PRO A 261 -5.78 7.25 -6.58
C PRO A 261 -4.86 7.37 -5.35
N GLY A 262 -3.87 6.47 -5.24
CA GLY A 262 -2.94 6.43 -4.09
C GLY A 262 -3.55 5.93 -2.77
N GLY A 263 -4.84 5.58 -2.73
CA GLY A 263 -5.48 4.99 -1.54
C GLY A 263 -6.10 6.00 -0.57
N ILE A 264 -6.36 7.23 -1.00
CA ILE A 264 -7.14 8.19 -0.20
C ILE A 264 -8.62 7.90 -0.44
N VAL A 265 -9.34 7.53 0.63
CA VAL A 265 -10.77 7.19 0.56
C VAL A 265 -11.56 8.11 1.47
N PHE A 266 -12.68 8.63 0.98
CA PHE A 266 -13.65 9.40 1.75
C PHE A 266 -14.95 8.63 1.91
N VAL A 267 -15.57 8.72 3.09
CA VAL A 267 -16.94 8.25 3.34
C VAL A 267 -17.72 9.39 3.98
N THR A 268 -18.95 9.65 3.53
CA THR A 268 -19.75 10.75 4.08
C THR A 268 -20.37 10.40 5.43
N ARG A 269 -20.64 11.41 6.27
CA ARG A 269 -21.45 11.24 7.48
C ARG A 269 -22.84 10.64 7.16
N GLY A 270 -23.44 11.01 6.02
CA GLY A 270 -24.67 10.40 5.52
C GLY A 270 -24.57 8.88 5.31
N MET A 271 -23.48 8.39 4.70
CA MET A 271 -23.23 6.96 4.54
C MET A 271 -23.01 6.27 5.90
N LEU A 272 -22.24 6.88 6.80
CA LEU A 272 -22.03 6.35 8.16
C LEU A 272 -23.35 6.26 8.96
N LYS A 273 -24.26 7.24 8.83
CA LYS A 273 -25.62 7.20 9.42
C LYS A 273 -26.47 6.03 8.91
N ALA A 274 -26.24 5.58 7.68
CA ALA A 274 -26.99 4.46 7.09
C ALA A 274 -26.48 3.07 7.54
N ILE A 275 -25.27 2.97 8.10
CA ILE A 275 -24.63 1.71 8.51
C ILE A 275 -25.17 1.21 9.87
N ASN A 276 -25.54 -0.06 9.92
CA ASN A 276 -26.11 -0.75 11.10
C ASN A 276 -25.11 -1.67 11.82
N ASN A 277 -23.99 -2.03 11.19
CA ASN A 277 -22.98 -2.90 11.77
C ASN A 277 -21.62 -2.77 11.05
N GLU A 278 -20.54 -3.22 11.68
CA GLU A 278 -19.18 -3.01 11.18
C GLU A 278 -18.89 -3.77 9.88
N ALA A 279 -19.59 -4.88 9.60
CA ALA A 279 -19.42 -5.55 8.32
C ALA A 279 -20.04 -4.77 7.15
N GLU A 280 -21.07 -3.96 7.39
CA GLU A 280 -21.59 -3.03 6.37
C GLU A 280 -20.58 -1.88 6.12
N LEU A 281 -19.96 -1.34 7.18
CA LEU A 281 -18.82 -0.41 7.01
C LEU A 281 -17.70 -1.07 6.21
N ALA A 282 -17.29 -2.28 6.58
CA ALA A 282 -16.24 -3.01 5.88
C ALA A 282 -16.61 -3.27 4.41
N CYS A 283 -17.88 -3.49 4.07
CA CYS A 283 -18.34 -3.60 2.68
C CYS A 283 -18.26 -2.27 1.91
N VAL A 284 -18.63 -1.13 2.52
CA VAL A 284 -18.45 0.19 1.90
C VAL A 284 -16.97 0.47 1.65
N LEU A 285 -16.13 0.31 2.69
CA LEU A 285 -14.69 0.50 2.54
C LEU A 285 -14.08 -0.47 1.53
N ALA A 286 -14.57 -1.72 1.46
CA ALA A 286 -14.13 -2.71 0.47
C ALA A 286 -14.48 -2.33 -0.97
N HIS A 287 -15.63 -1.68 -1.20
CA HIS A 287 -16.04 -1.15 -2.51
C HIS A 287 -15.10 -0.01 -2.95
N GLU A 288 -14.83 0.96 -2.06
CA GLU A 288 -13.87 2.04 -2.35
C GLU A 288 -12.44 1.51 -2.56
N ILE A 289 -12.00 0.54 -1.73
CA ILE A 289 -10.71 -0.16 -1.91
C ILE A 289 -10.67 -0.88 -3.25
N ALA A 290 -11.77 -1.43 -3.76
CA ALA A 290 -11.82 -2.08 -5.06
C ALA A 290 -11.61 -1.10 -6.22
N HIS A 291 -12.21 0.10 -6.17
CA HIS A 291 -11.95 1.15 -7.15
C HIS A 291 -10.48 1.56 -7.22
N VAL A 292 -9.78 1.65 -6.07
CA VAL A 292 -8.33 1.91 -6.03
C VAL A 292 -7.53 0.71 -6.51
N ALA A 293 -7.79 -0.48 -5.95
CA ALA A 293 -7.06 -1.72 -6.25
C ALA A 293 -7.15 -2.17 -7.72
N ARG A 294 -8.20 -1.73 -8.42
CA ARG A 294 -8.42 -1.98 -9.85
C ARG A 294 -8.12 -0.79 -10.74
N HIS A 295 -7.54 0.28 -10.19
CA HIS A 295 -7.23 1.52 -10.90
C HIS A 295 -8.43 2.08 -11.70
N HIS A 296 -9.68 1.87 -11.23
CA HIS A 296 -10.89 2.30 -11.96
C HIS A 296 -10.88 3.81 -12.24
N GLY A 297 -10.28 4.62 -11.36
CA GLY A 297 -10.07 6.06 -11.61
C GLY A 297 -9.17 6.37 -12.81
N MET A 298 -8.18 5.51 -13.13
CA MET A 298 -7.25 5.70 -14.25
C MET A 298 -7.80 5.10 -15.54
N ILE A 299 -8.27 3.85 -15.49
CA ILE A 299 -8.68 3.08 -16.67
C ILE A 299 -9.93 3.71 -17.33
N GLU A 300 -10.90 4.15 -16.52
CA GLU A 300 -12.14 4.75 -17.00
C GLU A 300 -11.92 6.04 -17.80
N LEU A 301 -10.82 6.77 -17.57
CA LEU A 301 -10.42 7.93 -18.39
C LEU A 301 -10.00 7.50 -19.80
N GLY A 302 -9.16 6.48 -19.89
CA GLY A 302 -8.62 5.98 -21.16
C GLY A 302 -9.73 5.48 -22.08
N GLU A 303 -10.74 4.84 -21.51
CA GLU A 303 -11.93 4.42 -22.26
C GLU A 303 -12.82 5.60 -22.66
N ARG A 304 -13.07 6.57 -21.76
CA ARG A 304 -13.85 7.77 -22.09
C ARG A 304 -13.18 8.68 -23.15
N ARG A 305 -11.86 8.54 -23.41
CA ARG A 305 -11.09 9.33 -24.40
C ARG A 305 -10.72 8.61 -25.70
N ASN A 306 -11.14 7.35 -25.86
CA ASN A 306 -10.59 6.35 -26.80
C ASN A 306 -9.20 5.83 -26.37
N GLN A 307 -9.03 4.50 -26.50
CA GLN A 307 -7.96 3.71 -25.90
C GLN A 307 -6.53 4.11 -26.33
N VAL A 308 -5.54 3.60 -25.57
CA VAL A 308 -4.07 3.81 -25.65
C VAL A 308 -3.55 5.00 -24.81
N MET A 309 -4.17 6.18 -24.86
CA MET A 309 -3.52 7.40 -24.33
C MET A 309 -3.24 7.42 -22.81
N ALA A 310 -4.09 6.84 -21.96
CA ALA A 310 -3.92 6.99 -20.51
C ALA A 310 -2.80 6.11 -19.92
N GLU A 311 -2.76 4.82 -20.28
CA GLU A 311 -1.78 3.87 -19.71
C GLU A 311 -0.35 4.19 -20.21
N ASP A 312 -0.18 4.50 -21.50
CA ASP A 312 1.12 4.85 -22.07
C ASP A 312 1.63 6.19 -21.54
N ALA A 313 0.79 7.23 -21.45
CA ALA A 313 1.19 8.53 -20.88
C ALA A 313 1.66 8.39 -19.42
N PHE A 314 1.00 7.57 -18.60
CA PHE A 314 1.48 7.32 -17.23
C PHE A 314 2.84 6.62 -17.19
N ALA A 315 3.09 5.66 -18.08
CA ALA A 315 4.39 5.00 -18.16
C ALA A 315 5.49 5.96 -18.65
N GLU A 316 5.18 6.81 -19.62
CA GLU A 316 6.06 7.87 -20.14
C GLU A 316 6.39 8.91 -19.05
N MET A 317 5.38 9.42 -18.33
CA MET A 317 5.56 10.33 -17.19
C MET A 317 6.30 9.69 -15.98
N ASP A 318 6.17 8.37 -15.79
CA ASP A 318 6.94 7.62 -14.80
C ASP A 318 8.43 7.54 -15.22
N GLU A 319 8.73 7.21 -16.47
CA GLU A 319 10.10 7.14 -17.01
C GLU A 319 10.79 8.52 -17.07
N GLU A 320 10.07 9.57 -17.48
CA GLU A 320 10.60 10.94 -17.51
C GLU A 320 10.98 11.43 -16.11
N MET A 321 10.12 11.26 -15.10
CA MET A 321 10.39 11.76 -13.75
C MET A 321 11.54 11.01 -13.04
N GLU A 322 11.82 9.76 -13.41
CA GLU A 322 12.95 8.99 -12.85
C GLU A 322 14.33 9.62 -13.18
N GLY A 323 14.41 10.54 -14.15
CA GLY A 323 15.61 11.33 -14.44
C GLY A 323 15.75 12.65 -13.64
N PHE A 324 14.72 13.12 -12.94
CA PHE A 324 14.67 14.51 -12.45
C PHE A 324 15.28 14.73 -11.06
N GLY A 325 16.47 15.33 -11.06
CA GLY A 325 16.97 16.13 -9.94
C GLY A 325 16.65 17.61 -10.13
N ILE A 326 15.68 18.14 -9.36
CA ILE A 326 15.38 19.56 -9.07
C ILE A 326 16.01 20.63 -10.01
N GLU A 327 15.57 20.71 -11.27
CA GLU A 327 15.65 21.94 -12.09
C GLU A 327 14.33 22.14 -12.84
N GLN A 328 13.82 23.38 -12.87
CA GLN A 328 12.60 23.75 -13.60
C GLN A 328 12.94 24.09 -15.05
N ASP A 329 12.78 23.11 -15.95
CA ASP A 329 12.88 23.32 -17.39
C ASP A 329 11.48 23.45 -18.05
N GLU A 330 11.42 23.40 -19.40
CA GLU A 330 10.15 23.42 -20.13
C GLU A 330 9.42 22.06 -20.07
N THR A 331 10.16 20.94 -20.05
CA THR A 331 9.63 19.58 -19.91
C THR A 331 8.83 19.44 -18.61
N SER A 332 9.40 19.94 -17.50
CA SER A 332 8.78 19.96 -16.17
C SER A 332 7.38 20.62 -16.16
N LYS A 333 7.15 21.63 -17.01
CA LYS A 333 5.86 22.33 -17.10
C LYS A 333 4.83 21.52 -17.89
N ALA A 334 5.24 20.84 -18.96
CA ALA A 334 4.36 20.00 -19.76
C ALA A 334 3.79 18.86 -18.89
N VAL A 335 4.65 18.17 -18.13
CA VAL A 335 4.24 17.11 -17.18
C VAL A 335 3.30 17.67 -16.10
N GLU A 336 3.58 18.84 -15.53
CA GLU A 336 2.66 19.50 -14.57
C GLU A 336 1.28 19.81 -15.17
N GLU A 337 1.22 20.28 -16.42
CA GLU A 337 -0.04 20.61 -17.10
C GLU A 337 -0.85 19.35 -17.45
N GLU A 338 -0.19 18.27 -17.86
CA GLU A 338 -0.84 16.98 -18.10
C GLU A 338 -1.38 16.37 -16.80
N MET A 339 -0.59 16.32 -15.73
CA MET A 339 -1.06 15.88 -14.40
C MET A 339 -2.31 16.67 -13.96
N GLU A 340 -2.38 17.96 -14.27
CA GLU A 340 -3.50 18.83 -13.90
C GLU A 340 -4.77 18.50 -14.69
N GLN A 341 -4.67 18.39 -16.02
CA GLN A 341 -5.80 18.00 -16.89
C GLN A 341 -6.35 16.63 -16.52
N LEU A 342 -5.45 15.68 -16.24
CA LEU A 342 -5.77 14.32 -15.88
C LEU A 342 -6.47 14.26 -14.52
N SER A 343 -5.93 14.96 -13.52
CA SER A 343 -6.55 15.11 -12.19
C SER A 343 -7.97 15.69 -12.26
N PHE A 344 -8.18 16.71 -13.09
CA PHE A 344 -9.51 17.29 -13.29
C PHE A 344 -10.49 16.29 -13.91
N GLN A 345 -10.07 15.53 -14.92
CA GLN A 345 -10.92 14.50 -15.54
C GLN A 345 -11.27 13.36 -14.56
N ILE A 346 -10.36 12.94 -13.70
CA ILE A 346 -10.64 11.91 -12.67
C ILE A 346 -11.57 12.47 -11.59
N PHE A 347 -11.38 13.72 -11.19
CA PHE A 347 -12.29 14.39 -10.27
C PHE A 347 -13.72 14.38 -10.83
N GLU A 348 -13.92 14.76 -12.10
CA GLU A 348 -15.22 14.70 -12.78
C GLU A 348 -15.83 13.28 -12.82
N THR A 349 -15.04 12.22 -13.09
CA THR A 349 -15.59 10.84 -13.04
C THR A 349 -15.90 10.37 -11.62
N LEU A 350 -15.19 10.88 -10.61
CA LEU A 350 -15.46 10.62 -9.19
C LEU A 350 -16.67 11.39 -8.65
N ILE A 351 -17.07 12.52 -9.24
CA ILE A 351 -18.23 13.30 -8.77
C ILE A 351 -19.52 13.06 -9.57
N ASN A 352 -19.43 12.73 -10.87
CA ASN A 352 -20.58 12.58 -11.77
C ASN A 352 -20.98 11.11 -12.04
N GLY A 353 -20.45 10.16 -11.24
CA GLY A 353 -20.74 8.73 -11.39
C GLY A 353 -19.80 7.97 -12.34
N ARG A 354 -19.60 6.69 -12.01
CA ARG A 354 -18.79 5.73 -12.77
C ARG A 354 -19.60 4.91 -13.76
N LEU A 355 -18.93 4.34 -14.76
CA LEU A 355 -19.53 3.36 -15.67
C LEU A 355 -19.97 2.10 -14.88
N ALA A 356 -21.12 1.54 -15.27
CA ALA A 356 -21.79 0.45 -14.56
C ALA A 356 -20.95 -0.84 -14.44
N GLU A 357 -19.99 -1.07 -15.34
CA GLU A 357 -19.09 -2.22 -15.24
C GLU A 357 -18.09 -2.12 -14.08
N TYR A 358 -17.62 -0.90 -13.77
CA TYR A 358 -16.70 -0.63 -12.67
C TYR A 358 -17.42 -0.68 -11.33
N GLU A 359 -18.65 -0.17 -11.26
CA GLU A 359 -19.55 -0.36 -10.11
C GLU A 359 -19.80 -1.85 -9.84
N LYS A 360 -20.05 -2.65 -10.89
CA LYS A 360 -20.24 -4.09 -10.79
C LYS A 360 -18.97 -4.80 -10.29
N GLU A 361 -17.79 -4.54 -10.87
CA GLU A 361 -16.54 -5.15 -10.40
C GLU A 361 -16.23 -4.74 -8.95
N ALA A 362 -16.45 -3.47 -8.59
CA ALA A 362 -16.28 -2.99 -7.23
C ALA A 362 -17.25 -3.65 -6.23
N ASP A 363 -18.50 -3.90 -6.60
CA ASP A 363 -19.47 -4.62 -5.76
C ASP A 363 -19.14 -6.11 -5.60
N GLU A 364 -18.73 -6.81 -6.66
CA GLU A 364 -18.28 -8.22 -6.57
C GLU A 364 -17.01 -8.33 -5.71
N LEU A 365 -16.03 -7.42 -5.91
CA LEU A 365 -14.81 -7.36 -5.10
C LEU A 365 -15.07 -6.91 -3.65
N ALA A 366 -16.04 -6.04 -3.40
CA ALA A 366 -16.41 -5.64 -2.03
C ALA A 366 -16.87 -6.84 -1.19
N VAL A 367 -17.68 -7.72 -1.79
CA VAL A 367 -18.09 -9.00 -1.18
C VAL A 367 -16.88 -9.89 -0.92
N ILE A 368 -15.96 -10.02 -1.88
CA ILE A 368 -14.73 -10.82 -1.75
C ILE A 368 -13.81 -10.28 -0.64
N TYR A 369 -13.44 -9.00 -0.70
CA TYR A 369 -12.47 -8.37 0.19
C TYR A 369 -12.95 -8.34 1.63
N ALA A 370 -14.20 -7.93 1.89
CA ALA A 370 -14.78 -7.98 3.23
C ALA A 370 -14.79 -9.42 3.78
N SER A 371 -15.21 -10.40 2.97
CA SER A 371 -15.27 -11.81 3.38
C SER A 371 -13.90 -12.46 3.59
N ARG A 372 -12.88 -12.05 2.82
CA ARG A 372 -11.48 -12.45 3.03
C ARG A 372 -10.92 -11.86 4.33
N ALA A 373 -11.22 -10.60 4.63
CA ALA A 373 -10.92 -9.94 5.90
C ALA A 373 -11.73 -10.49 7.09
N GLY A 374 -12.71 -11.35 6.81
CA GLY A 374 -13.51 -12.06 7.81
C GLY A 374 -14.84 -11.40 8.16
N TYR A 375 -15.16 -10.23 7.61
CA TYR A 375 -16.48 -9.59 7.71
C TYR A 375 -17.51 -10.28 6.82
N ASP A 376 -18.79 -10.27 7.19
CA ASP A 376 -19.84 -10.91 6.39
C ASP A 376 -20.15 -10.09 5.13
N GLY A 377 -19.53 -10.40 3.99
CA GLY A 377 -19.72 -9.67 2.73
C GLY A 377 -21.17 -9.61 2.25
N ARG A 378 -22.03 -10.51 2.73
CA ARG A 378 -23.49 -10.49 2.54
C ARG A 378 -24.14 -9.20 3.07
N SER A 379 -23.48 -8.51 3.99
CA SER A 379 -23.89 -7.20 4.54
C SER A 379 -23.99 -6.11 3.48
N LEU A 380 -23.25 -6.18 2.36
CA LEU A 380 -23.39 -5.21 1.26
C LEU A 380 -24.84 -5.17 0.74
N LEU A 381 -25.44 -6.34 0.50
CA LEU A 381 -26.83 -6.44 0.06
C LEU A 381 -27.81 -5.91 1.14
N GLN A 382 -27.48 -6.06 2.43
CA GLN A 382 -28.29 -5.55 3.54
C GLN A 382 -28.24 -4.02 3.66
N LEU A 383 -27.11 -3.41 3.31
CA LEU A 383 -26.95 -1.97 3.20
C LEU A 383 -27.67 -1.42 1.96
N LEU A 384 -27.43 -1.99 0.77
CA LEU A 384 -28.04 -1.51 -0.47
C LEU A 384 -29.58 -1.52 -0.42
N ASN A 385 -30.20 -2.59 0.12
CA ASN A 385 -31.65 -2.64 0.32
C ASN A 385 -32.16 -1.53 1.27
N ARG A 386 -31.36 -1.12 2.26
CA ARG A 386 -31.69 -0.02 3.16
C ARG A 386 -31.55 1.32 2.49
N LEU A 387 -30.45 1.54 1.75
CA LEU A 387 -30.25 2.76 0.96
C LEU A 387 -31.40 2.94 -0.04
N LYS A 388 -31.86 1.86 -0.68
CA LYS A 388 -33.05 1.89 -1.55
C LYS A 388 -34.31 2.38 -0.82
N SER A 389 -34.51 1.98 0.43
CA SER A 389 -35.67 2.43 1.23
C SER A 389 -35.61 3.91 1.63
N THR A 390 -34.43 4.53 1.64
CA THR A 390 -34.22 5.94 2.02
C THR A 390 -33.91 6.87 0.84
N ALA A 391 -33.52 6.34 -0.33
CA ALA A 391 -33.00 7.13 -1.45
C ALA A 391 -34.03 8.03 -2.17
N SER A 392 -35.31 8.00 -1.78
CA SER A 392 -36.30 9.01 -2.20
C SER A 392 -36.01 10.43 -1.66
N GLN A 393 -35.01 10.58 -0.78
CA GLN A 393 -34.52 11.86 -0.25
C GLN A 393 -33.15 12.29 -0.82
N SER A 394 -32.61 11.55 -1.79
CA SER A 394 -31.25 11.73 -2.32
C SER A 394 -31.24 12.46 -3.66
N THR A 395 -30.46 13.54 -3.77
CA THR A 395 -30.06 14.15 -5.05
C THR A 395 -28.69 13.64 -5.53
N ASN A 396 -28.18 12.53 -4.98
CA ASN A 396 -26.85 12.02 -5.32
C ASN A 396 -26.88 11.19 -6.62
N GLU A 397 -26.09 11.62 -7.61
CA GLU A 397 -25.89 10.95 -8.90
C GLU A 397 -25.22 9.56 -8.80
N HIS A 398 -24.56 9.24 -7.68
CA HIS A 398 -23.97 7.92 -7.42
C HIS A 398 -24.92 6.92 -6.75
N TYR A 399 -25.98 7.42 -6.09
CA TYR A 399 -26.89 6.62 -5.27
C TYR A 399 -28.35 6.91 -5.64
N THR A 400 -28.65 6.90 -6.95
CA THR A 400 -30.03 6.97 -7.45
C THR A 400 -30.80 5.67 -7.17
N GLN A 401 -32.13 5.75 -7.14
CA GLN A 401 -33.01 4.57 -6.97
C GLN A 401 -32.76 3.49 -8.05
N ASN A 402 -32.39 3.87 -9.26
CA ASN A 402 -32.13 2.94 -10.36
C ASN A 402 -30.79 2.22 -10.16
N GLN A 403 -29.68 2.96 -9.95
CA GLN A 403 -28.36 2.37 -9.69
C GLN A 403 -28.40 1.44 -8.47
N ILE A 404 -29.03 1.85 -7.36
CA ILE A 404 -29.16 0.99 -6.17
C ILE A 404 -29.97 -0.27 -6.50
N SER A 405 -31.01 -0.18 -7.34
CA SER A 405 -31.81 -1.33 -7.75
C SER A 405 -31.02 -2.31 -8.61
N GLU A 406 -30.20 -1.81 -9.54
CA GLU A 406 -29.30 -2.61 -10.38
C GLU A 406 -28.22 -3.28 -9.54
N ARG A 407 -27.55 -2.53 -8.65
CA ARG A 407 -26.56 -3.06 -7.70
C ARG A 407 -27.14 -4.14 -6.77
N ILE A 408 -28.38 -3.98 -6.28
CA ILE A 408 -29.07 -5.04 -5.51
C ILE A 408 -29.23 -6.32 -6.33
N GLN A 409 -29.61 -6.22 -7.61
CA GLN A 409 -29.75 -7.39 -8.48
C GLN A 409 -28.39 -8.04 -8.78
N LEU A 410 -27.36 -7.24 -9.08
CA LEU A 410 -26.01 -7.71 -9.36
C LEU A 410 -25.38 -8.41 -8.15
N VAL A 411 -25.39 -7.77 -6.97
CA VAL A 411 -24.87 -8.34 -5.73
C VAL A 411 -25.67 -9.58 -5.31
N GLY A 412 -27.01 -9.56 -5.43
CA GLY A 412 -27.83 -10.74 -5.14
C GLY A 412 -27.54 -11.92 -6.09
N SER A 413 -27.33 -11.62 -7.38
CA SER A 413 -26.95 -12.58 -8.41
C SER A 413 -25.54 -13.13 -8.18
N TYR A 414 -24.59 -12.31 -7.72
CA TYR A 414 -23.25 -12.75 -7.35
C TYR A 414 -23.27 -13.65 -6.10
N LEU A 415 -23.97 -13.22 -5.04
CA LEU A 415 -24.10 -13.96 -3.79
C LEU A 415 -24.79 -15.33 -3.93
N SER A 416 -25.56 -15.57 -4.99
CA SER A 416 -26.13 -16.90 -5.27
C SER A 416 -25.16 -17.86 -5.97
N ARG A 417 -24.04 -17.35 -6.49
CA ARG A 417 -22.98 -18.14 -7.19
C ARG A 417 -21.74 -18.42 -6.33
N ILE A 418 -21.52 -17.67 -5.25
CA ILE A 418 -20.32 -17.81 -4.39
C ILE A 418 -20.64 -18.45 -3.03
N GLU A 419 -19.83 -19.42 -2.60
CA GLU A 419 -19.90 -19.96 -1.23
C GLU A 419 -19.01 -19.14 -0.28
N LEU A 420 -19.63 -18.36 0.61
CA LEU A 420 -18.93 -17.62 1.66
C LEU A 420 -19.00 -18.37 3.01
N PRO A 421 -17.96 -18.31 3.86
CA PRO A 421 -18.01 -18.89 5.21
C PRO A 421 -19.22 -18.41 6.05
N ASN A 422 -19.71 -19.27 6.94
CA ASN A 422 -20.84 -18.95 7.82
C ASN A 422 -20.43 -18.21 9.10
N ASN A 423 -19.15 -18.27 9.48
CA ASN A 423 -18.62 -17.72 10.72
C ASN A 423 -17.99 -16.32 10.55
N LEU A 424 -18.48 -15.53 9.58
CA LEU A 424 -18.00 -14.17 9.31
C LEU A 424 -18.56 -13.16 10.33
N PHE A 425 -17.79 -12.11 10.60
CA PHE A 425 -18.11 -11.09 11.58
C PHE A 425 -19.23 -10.17 11.11
N LYS A 426 -20.05 -9.70 12.05
CA LYS A 426 -20.90 -8.49 11.88
C LYS A 426 -20.55 -7.38 12.87
N ASN A 427 -20.09 -7.75 14.06
CA ASN A 427 -19.59 -6.84 15.11
C ASN A 427 -20.51 -5.63 15.40
N LYS A 428 -21.83 -5.84 15.34
CA LYS A 428 -22.85 -4.81 15.57
C LYS A 428 -22.65 -4.02 16.88
N ASN A 429 -22.22 -4.70 17.95
CA ASN A 429 -21.98 -4.05 19.24
C ASN A 429 -20.76 -3.11 19.18
N ARG A 430 -19.69 -3.48 18.46
CA ARG A 430 -18.50 -2.63 18.29
C ARG A 430 -18.83 -1.41 17.45
N TRP A 431 -19.58 -1.59 16.37
CA TRP A 431 -20.14 -0.47 15.58
C TRP A 431 -20.96 0.48 16.45
N ASN A 432 -21.99 -0.01 17.14
CA ASN A 432 -22.86 0.81 17.99
C ASN A 432 -22.12 1.59 19.09
N GLN A 433 -20.99 1.07 19.57
CA GLN A 433 -20.14 1.74 20.56
C GLN A 433 -19.27 2.80 19.89
N ARG A 434 -18.57 2.46 18.80
CA ARG A 434 -17.54 3.29 18.17
C ARG A 434 -18.10 4.38 17.26
N SER A 435 -19.27 4.17 16.63
CA SER A 435 -19.93 5.17 15.79
C SER A 435 -20.65 6.30 16.54
N ARG A 436 -20.51 6.32 17.87
CA ARG A 436 -21.10 7.29 18.80
C ARG A 436 -20.08 7.92 19.76
N MET A 437 -18.80 7.56 19.60
CA MET A 437 -17.68 8.26 20.25
C MET A 437 -17.42 9.56 19.50
#